data_AF-A0A1J5P5W5-F1
#
_entry.id   AF-A0A1J5P5W5-F1
#
_cell.length_a   1.000
_cell.length_b   1.000
_cell.length_c   1.000
_cell.angle_alpha   90.00
_cell.angle_beta   90.00
_cell.angle_gamma   90.00
#
_symmetry.space_group_name_H-M   'P 1'
#
loop_
_entity.id
_entity.type
_entity.pdbx_description
1 polymer ?
#
loop_
_entity_poly.entity_id
_entity_poly.type
_entity_poly.pdbx_seq_one_letter_code
_entity_poly.pdbx_strand_id
1 'polypeptide(L)'
;MAKRLMVARVLPKEFEHFEKWNYWSGNEWVSDMNKAADITKDVSNELSLTALPDGRYALVFQLDGMTTTVGMRIGATPYGPFGTVIKLWDCKPDLLKSTYLVYNAKAHPSLSKPGELLISYNINSTEFIKDLNADPNLYRPRFIRVKFR
;
A
#
# COMPACT_ATOMS: atom_id res chain seq x y z
N MET A 1 -0.90 10.66 10.37
CA MET A 1 0.32 10.24 11.06
C MET A 1 0.93 9.11 10.25
N ALA A 2 2.14 9.31 9.73
CA ALA A 2 2.89 8.32 8.97
C ALA A 2 3.02 7.01 9.76
N LYS A 3 2.79 5.87 9.11
CA LYS A 3 2.92 4.55 9.74
C LYS A 3 4.27 3.92 9.39
N ARG A 4 4.68 3.00 10.25
CA ARG A 4 5.80 2.12 10.00
C ARG A 4 5.28 0.73 9.62
N LEU A 5 6.03 0.05 8.77
CA LEU A 5 5.66 -1.27 8.27
C LEU A 5 6.51 -2.31 9.00
N MET A 6 5.86 -3.33 9.55
CA MET A 6 6.49 -4.56 10.06
C MET A 6 6.04 -5.74 9.19
N VAL A 7 6.75 -6.86 9.28
CA VAL A 7 6.46 -8.05 8.48
C VAL A 7 6.58 -9.33 9.29
N ALA A 8 5.67 -10.25 9.00
CA ALA A 8 5.69 -11.61 9.52
C ALA A 8 5.55 -12.59 8.35
N ARG A 9 5.94 -13.85 8.57
CA ARG A 9 5.79 -14.94 7.60
C ARG A 9 5.40 -16.24 8.27
N VAL A 10 4.73 -17.09 7.52
CA VAL A 10 4.34 -18.45 7.90
C VAL A 10 4.22 -19.30 6.62
N LEU A 11 4.31 -20.62 6.75
CA LEU A 11 3.98 -21.50 5.64
C LEU A 11 2.47 -21.47 5.38
N PRO A 12 2.01 -21.58 4.12
CA PRO A 12 0.58 -21.55 3.81
C PRO A 12 -0.25 -22.59 4.58
N LYS A 13 0.30 -23.80 4.78
CA LYS A 13 -0.36 -24.88 5.53
C LYS A 13 -0.46 -24.62 7.04
N GLU A 14 0.26 -23.62 7.56
CA GLU A 14 0.32 -23.26 8.98
C GLU A 14 -0.34 -21.90 9.27
N PHE A 15 -1.08 -21.33 8.31
CA PHE A 15 -1.59 -19.96 8.40
C PHE A 15 -2.43 -19.70 9.67
N GLU A 16 -3.24 -20.68 10.08
CA GLU A 16 -4.10 -20.60 11.27
C GLU A 16 -3.36 -20.91 12.59
N HIS A 17 -2.11 -21.35 12.52
CA HIS A 17 -1.28 -21.71 13.68
C HIS A 17 -0.40 -20.52 14.08
N PHE A 18 -0.96 -19.58 14.85
CA PHE A 18 -0.29 -18.32 15.20
C PHE A 18 1.08 -18.49 15.87
N GLU A 19 1.31 -19.59 16.59
CA GLU A 19 2.60 -19.93 17.20
C GLU A 19 3.69 -20.31 16.19
N LYS A 20 3.33 -20.57 14.93
CA LYS A 20 4.26 -20.85 13.82
C LYS A 20 4.69 -19.60 13.07
N TRP A 21 4.04 -18.47 13.30
CA TRP A 21 4.40 -17.21 12.67
C TRP A 21 5.75 -16.73 13.18
N ASN A 22 6.56 -16.22 12.25
CA ASN A 22 7.82 -15.61 12.56
C ASN A 22 7.82 -14.16 12.09
N TYR A 23 8.44 -13.28 12.87
CA TYR A 23 8.49 -11.83 12.69
C TYR A 23 9.91 -11.41 12.36
N TRP A 24 10.08 -10.42 11.48
CA TRP A 24 11.40 -9.91 11.14
C TRP A 24 11.91 -8.99 12.24
N SER A 25 13.03 -9.32 12.86
CA SER A 25 13.67 -8.52 13.92
C SER A 25 14.61 -7.43 13.42
N GLY A 26 14.78 -7.32 12.09
CA GLY A 26 15.80 -6.47 11.46
C GLY A 26 17.01 -7.25 10.96
N ASN A 27 17.33 -8.38 11.61
CA ASN A 27 18.48 -9.23 11.28
C ASN A 27 18.08 -10.69 11.02
N GLU A 28 17.09 -11.20 11.75
CA GLU A 28 16.65 -12.60 11.67
C GLU A 28 15.13 -12.74 11.90
N TRP A 29 14.60 -13.93 11.62
CA TRP A 29 13.20 -14.27 11.85
C TRP A 29 13.05 -14.88 13.25
N VAL A 30 12.19 -14.29 14.07
CA VAL A 30 11.98 -14.69 15.47
C VAL A 30 10.50 -15.00 15.73
N SER A 31 10.20 -15.86 16.72
CA SER A 31 8.82 -16.19 17.10
C SER A 31 8.15 -15.14 18.00
N ASP A 32 8.92 -14.30 18.69
CA ASP A 32 8.40 -13.26 19.58
C ASP A 32 8.07 -11.98 18.79
N MET A 33 6.77 -11.69 18.65
CA MET A 33 6.26 -10.51 17.95
C MET A 33 6.76 -9.18 18.54
N ASN A 34 7.07 -9.12 19.84
CA ASN A 34 7.54 -7.88 20.48
C ASN A 34 8.95 -7.49 20.04
N LYS A 35 9.66 -8.39 19.35
CA LYS A 35 10.98 -8.14 18.77
C LYS A 35 10.93 -7.74 17.30
N ALA A 36 9.74 -7.59 16.72
CA ALA A 36 9.59 -7.17 15.33
C ALA A 36 10.16 -5.76 15.12
N ALA A 37 10.92 -5.58 14.04
CA ALA A 37 11.46 -4.30 13.64
C ALA A 37 10.74 -3.77 12.40
N ASP A 38 10.75 -2.44 12.27
CA ASP A 38 10.22 -1.77 11.11
C ASP A 38 11.09 -2.05 9.87
N ILE A 39 10.47 -2.44 8.76
CA ILE A 39 11.14 -2.65 7.46
C ILE A 39 11.13 -1.39 6.59
N THR A 40 10.19 -0.47 6.83
CA THR A 40 10.15 0.86 6.22
C THR A 40 9.15 1.75 6.97
N LYS A 41 9.03 3.01 6.53
CA LYS A 41 8.17 4.03 7.11
C LYS A 41 7.46 4.84 6.04
N ASP A 42 6.55 5.70 6.50
CA ASP A 42 5.81 6.67 5.69
C ASP A 42 4.77 6.00 4.77
N VAL A 43 4.28 4.83 5.20
CA VAL A 43 3.24 4.06 4.49
C VAL A 43 1.84 4.30 5.06
N SER A 44 0.82 3.84 4.35
CA SER A 44 -0.57 3.77 4.78
C SER A 44 -0.92 2.45 5.45
N ASN A 45 -2.07 2.42 6.15
CA ASN A 45 -2.58 1.21 6.81
C ASN A 45 -2.87 0.10 5.80
N GLU A 46 -3.40 0.46 4.63
CA GLU A 46 -3.57 -0.45 3.50
C GLU A 46 -2.48 -0.18 2.47
N LEU A 47 -1.89 -1.25 1.94
CA LEU A 47 -0.82 -1.22 0.95
C LEU A 47 -0.81 -2.52 0.14
N SER A 48 0.00 -2.55 -0.92
CA SER A 48 0.24 -3.74 -1.73
C SER A 48 1.72 -4.02 -1.87
N LEU A 49 2.09 -5.29 -1.76
CA LEU A 49 3.43 -5.78 -2.08
C LEU A 49 3.30 -6.76 -3.26
N THR A 50 3.94 -6.43 -4.38
CA THR A 50 3.83 -7.18 -5.63
C THR A 50 5.22 -7.59 -6.10
N ALA A 51 5.42 -8.89 -6.35
CA ALA A 51 6.64 -9.38 -6.99
C ALA A 51 6.69 -8.89 -8.45
N LEU A 52 7.85 -8.40 -8.89
CA LEU A 52 8.12 -7.96 -10.25
C LEU A 52 8.83 -9.08 -11.05
N PRO A 53 8.73 -9.07 -12.40
CA PRO A 53 9.36 -10.10 -13.24
C PRO A 53 10.89 -10.21 -13.10
N ASP A 54 11.56 -9.17 -12.63
CA ASP A 54 13.01 -9.13 -12.44
C ASP A 54 13.46 -9.54 -11.02
N GLY A 55 12.54 -10.10 -10.21
CA GLY A 55 12.81 -10.59 -8.87
C GLY A 55 12.73 -9.53 -7.77
N ARG A 56 12.52 -8.25 -8.11
CA ARG A 56 12.29 -7.17 -7.13
C ARG A 56 10.84 -7.14 -6.65
N TYR A 57 10.54 -6.29 -5.68
CA TYR A 57 9.20 -6.11 -5.13
C TYR A 57 8.75 -4.66 -5.20
N ALA A 58 7.56 -4.41 -5.73
CA ALA A 58 6.90 -3.11 -5.68
C ALA A 58 6.00 -3.02 -4.44
N LEU A 59 6.33 -2.10 -3.53
CA LEU A 59 5.51 -1.73 -2.38
C LEU A 59 4.74 -0.45 -2.73
N VAL A 60 3.42 -0.55 -2.92
CA VAL A 60 2.52 0.56 -3.28
C VAL A 60 1.65 0.96 -2.09
N PHE A 61 1.56 2.26 -1.82
CA PHE A 61 0.88 2.81 -0.63
C PHE A 61 0.49 4.28 -0.83
N GLN A 62 -0.36 4.80 0.04
CA GLN A 62 -0.58 6.25 0.16
C GLN A 62 0.51 6.82 1.09
N LEU A 63 1.29 7.78 0.60
CA LEU A 63 2.40 8.37 1.36
C LEU A 63 1.88 9.04 2.63
N ASP A 64 2.54 8.80 3.76
CA ASP A 64 2.21 9.36 5.09
C ASP A 64 0.76 9.06 5.58
N GLY A 65 0.12 8.04 5.01
CA GLY A 65 -1.16 7.50 5.46
C GLY A 65 -2.38 8.00 4.70
N MET A 66 -2.71 9.29 4.83
CA MET A 66 -3.89 9.91 4.20
C MET A 66 -3.52 11.24 3.52
N THR A 67 -2.41 11.27 2.80
CA THR A 67 -2.07 12.39 1.90
C THR A 67 -2.59 12.13 0.51
N THR A 68 -2.44 13.09 -0.40
CA THR A 68 -2.87 12.94 -1.80
C THR A 68 -1.88 12.12 -2.64
N THR A 69 -0.71 11.77 -2.12
CA THR A 69 0.33 11.14 -2.94
C THR A 69 0.24 9.61 -2.90
N VAL A 70 0.06 9.00 -4.06
CA VAL A 70 0.33 7.56 -4.26
C VAL A 70 1.84 7.39 -4.41
N GLY A 71 2.43 6.60 -3.53
CA GLY A 71 3.85 6.29 -3.50
C GLY A 71 4.14 4.83 -3.83
N MET A 72 5.37 4.60 -4.29
CA MET A 72 5.93 3.26 -4.43
C MET A 72 7.35 3.24 -3.86
N ARG A 73 7.76 2.10 -3.28
CA ARG A 73 9.17 1.76 -3.07
C ARG A 73 9.48 0.45 -3.79
N ILE A 74 10.73 0.31 -4.23
CA ILE A 74 11.24 -0.95 -4.75
C ILE A 74 12.06 -1.64 -3.65
N GLY A 75 11.74 -2.89 -3.35
CA GLY A 75 12.45 -3.73 -2.38
C GLY A 75 13.23 -4.84 -3.08
N ALA A 76 14.39 -5.20 -2.52
CA ALA A 76 15.18 -6.34 -2.99
C ALA A 76 14.57 -7.70 -2.57
N THR A 77 13.81 -7.72 -1.46
CA THR A 77 13.06 -8.89 -0.97
C THR A 77 11.66 -8.44 -0.54
N PRO A 78 10.73 -9.37 -0.19
CA PRO A 78 9.43 -8.99 0.36
C PRO A 78 9.47 -8.16 1.65
N TYR A 79 10.60 -8.21 2.36
CA TYR A 79 10.83 -7.53 3.63
C TYR A 79 11.94 -6.46 3.54
N GLY A 80 12.36 -6.10 2.33
CA GLY A 80 13.36 -5.06 2.06
C GLY A 80 14.78 -5.58 1.82
N PRO A 81 15.80 -4.71 1.86
CA PRO A 81 15.69 -3.27 2.08
C PRO A 81 14.86 -2.61 0.97
N PHE A 82 14.06 -1.61 1.36
CA PHE A 82 13.27 -0.80 0.43
C PHE A 82 14.02 0.50 0.09
N GLY A 83 14.06 0.85 -1.19
CA GLY A 83 14.63 2.10 -1.67
C GLY A 83 13.81 3.34 -1.29
N THR A 84 14.18 4.49 -1.86
CA THR A 84 13.49 5.76 -1.67
C THR A 84 12.04 5.73 -2.21
N VAL A 85 11.20 6.64 -1.73
CA VAL A 85 9.84 6.80 -2.25
C VAL A 85 9.90 7.35 -3.68
N ILE A 86 9.25 6.63 -4.60
CA ILE A 86 8.92 7.07 -5.95
C ILE A 86 7.49 7.60 -5.89
N LYS A 87 7.31 8.91 -6.10
CA LYS A 87 5.97 9.53 -6.17
C LYS A 87 5.36 9.23 -7.52
N LEU A 88 4.26 8.47 -7.54
CA LEU A 88 3.64 8.00 -8.78
C LEU A 88 2.50 8.90 -9.25
N TRP A 89 1.70 9.40 -8.33
CA TRP A 89 0.49 10.15 -8.65
C TRP A 89 0.08 11.08 -7.51
N ASP A 90 -0.45 12.24 -7.88
CA ASP A 90 -1.13 13.14 -6.95
C ASP A 90 -2.64 13.08 -7.20
N CYS A 91 -3.38 12.57 -6.22
CA CYS A 91 -4.84 12.44 -6.24
C CYS A 91 -5.58 13.78 -6.07
N LYS A 92 -4.87 14.90 -5.82
CA LYS A 92 -5.48 16.22 -5.59
C LYS A 92 -6.51 16.63 -6.65
N PRO A 93 -6.33 16.34 -7.95
CA PRO A 93 -7.34 16.67 -8.97
C PRO A 93 -8.72 16.02 -8.74
N ASP A 94 -8.81 14.90 -8.00
CA ASP A 94 -10.08 14.25 -7.70
C ASP A 94 -10.75 14.76 -6.40
N LEU A 95 -10.07 15.61 -5.63
CA LEU A 95 -10.62 16.22 -4.41
C LEU A 95 -11.44 17.46 -4.76
N LEU A 96 -12.58 17.23 -5.39
CA LEU A 96 -13.47 18.28 -5.91
C LEU A 96 -14.12 19.15 -4.82
N LYS A 97 -14.17 18.65 -3.58
CA LYS A 97 -14.67 19.38 -2.40
C LYS A 97 -13.64 19.31 -1.30
N SER A 98 -13.59 20.34 -0.45
CA SER A 98 -12.71 20.37 0.73
C SER A 98 -13.03 19.27 1.76
N THR A 99 -14.24 18.71 1.71
CA THR A 99 -14.67 17.59 2.55
C THR A 99 -14.13 16.24 2.06
N TYR A 100 -13.66 16.15 0.82
CA TYR A 100 -13.17 14.91 0.23
C TYR A 100 -11.77 14.57 0.74
N LEU A 101 -11.53 13.28 0.95
CA LEU A 101 -10.24 12.72 1.32
C LEU A 101 -9.93 11.49 0.47
N VAL A 102 -8.65 11.23 0.23
CA VAL A 102 -8.18 10.05 -0.50
C VAL A 102 -7.39 9.10 0.40
N TYR A 103 -7.46 7.81 0.11
CA TYR A 103 -6.86 6.75 0.93
C TYR A 103 -6.76 5.43 0.15
N ASN A 104 -6.06 4.47 0.75
CA ASN A 104 -5.97 3.06 0.32
C ASN A 104 -5.51 2.87 -1.13
N ALA A 105 -4.35 3.43 -1.48
CA ALA A 105 -3.67 3.03 -2.71
C ALA A 105 -3.39 1.52 -2.71
N LYS A 106 -3.83 0.82 -3.76
CA LYS A 106 -3.74 -0.63 -3.87
C LYS A 106 -3.36 -1.06 -5.28
N ALA A 107 -2.38 -1.94 -5.40
CA ALA A 107 -1.94 -2.50 -6.67
C ALA A 107 -2.76 -3.74 -7.06
N HIS A 108 -3.02 -3.92 -8.36
CA HIS A 108 -3.82 -5.00 -8.93
C HIS A 108 -3.02 -5.79 -9.98
N PRO A 109 -1.99 -6.56 -9.58
CA PRO A 109 -1.13 -7.26 -10.54
C PRO A 109 -1.88 -8.26 -11.42
N SER A 110 -2.91 -8.94 -10.90
CA SER A 110 -3.74 -9.89 -11.66
C SER A 110 -4.59 -9.23 -12.77
N LEU A 111 -4.82 -7.91 -12.68
CA LEU A 111 -5.56 -7.13 -13.67
C LEU A 111 -4.65 -6.28 -14.56
N SER A 112 -3.34 -6.33 -14.32
CA SER A 112 -2.35 -5.52 -15.02
C SER A 112 -1.88 -6.20 -16.30
N LYS A 113 -1.62 -5.43 -17.35
CA LYS A 113 -0.98 -5.95 -18.57
C LYS A 113 0.54 -6.11 -18.34
N PRO A 114 1.23 -6.92 -19.16
CA PRO A 114 2.70 -6.98 -19.11
C PRO A 114 3.34 -5.59 -19.21
N GLY A 115 4.30 -5.31 -18.33
CA GLY A 115 5.02 -4.02 -18.31
C GLY A 115 4.27 -2.86 -17.66
N GLU A 116 3.09 -3.08 -17.08
CA GLU A 116 2.37 -2.07 -16.31
C GLU A 116 1.85 -2.60 -14.97
N LEU A 117 1.47 -1.67 -14.09
CA LEU A 117 0.79 -1.93 -12.84
C LEU A 117 -0.44 -1.04 -12.74
N LEU A 118 -1.61 -1.66 -12.64
CA LEU A 118 -2.87 -1.00 -12.34
C LEU A 118 -2.93 -0.73 -10.84
N ILE A 119 -3.19 0.52 -10.46
CA ILE A 119 -3.32 0.93 -9.06
C ILE A 119 -4.65 1.64 -8.89
N SER A 120 -5.39 1.30 -7.84
CA SER A 120 -6.56 2.03 -7.40
C SER A 120 -6.27 2.88 -6.18
N TYR A 121 -7.06 3.93 -5.96
CA TYR A 121 -7.22 4.61 -4.68
C TYR A 121 -8.68 4.96 -4.48
N ASN A 122 -9.07 5.15 -3.22
CA ASN A 122 -10.43 5.45 -2.83
C ASN A 122 -10.57 6.94 -2.50
N ILE A 123 -11.79 7.44 -2.64
CA ILE A 123 -12.19 8.78 -2.20
C ILE A 123 -13.35 8.61 -1.23
N ASN A 124 -13.30 9.33 -0.12
CA ASN A 124 -14.37 9.42 0.87
C ASN A 124 -14.64 10.88 1.21
N SER A 125 -15.63 11.16 2.04
CA SER A 125 -15.93 12.49 2.55
C SER A 125 -16.05 12.47 4.07
N THR A 126 -15.60 13.56 4.70
CA THR A 126 -15.87 13.89 6.10
C THR A 126 -17.35 14.18 6.37
N GLU A 127 -18.11 14.53 5.32
CA GLU A 127 -19.56 14.77 5.31
C GLU A 127 -20.28 13.70 4.48
N PHE A 128 -19.94 12.43 4.73
CA PHE A 128 -20.24 11.29 3.84
C PHE A 128 -21.66 11.25 3.27
N ILE A 129 -22.69 11.25 4.14
CA ILE A 129 -24.08 11.12 3.69
C ILE A 129 -24.51 12.31 2.83
N LYS A 130 -24.16 13.53 3.24
CA LYS A 130 -24.48 14.76 2.51
C LYS A 130 -23.82 14.75 1.13
N ASP A 131 -22.54 14.42 1.08
CA ASP A 131 -21.79 14.47 -0.17
C ASP A 131 -22.13 13.32 -1.11
N LEU A 132 -22.37 12.11 -0.60
CA LEU A 132 -22.79 10.98 -1.42
C LEU A 132 -24.15 11.21 -2.07
N ASN A 133 -25.08 11.85 -1.35
CA ASN A 133 -26.39 12.22 -1.92
C ASN A 133 -26.26 13.22 -3.09
N ALA A 134 -25.28 14.13 -3.02
CA ALA A 134 -25.03 15.12 -4.08
C ALA A 134 -24.12 14.60 -5.21
N ASP A 135 -23.23 13.66 -4.89
CA ASP A 135 -22.26 13.06 -5.81
C ASP A 135 -22.25 11.53 -5.64
N PRO A 136 -23.12 10.82 -6.38
CA PRO A 136 -23.22 9.35 -6.32
C PRO A 136 -21.95 8.61 -6.78
N ASN A 137 -20.98 9.31 -7.36
CA ASN A 137 -19.71 8.75 -7.83
C ASN A 137 -18.54 9.01 -6.87
N LEU A 138 -18.79 9.69 -5.75
CA LEU A 138 -17.80 9.95 -4.69
C LEU A 138 -17.14 8.64 -4.22
N TYR A 139 -17.93 7.71 -3.69
CA TYR A 139 -17.43 6.52 -2.98
C TYR A 139 -17.14 5.35 -3.93
N ARG A 140 -16.39 5.63 -5.00
CA ARG A 140 -15.94 4.65 -5.99
C ARG A 140 -14.43 4.76 -6.19
N PRO A 141 -13.72 3.65 -6.44
CA PRO A 141 -12.29 3.70 -6.69
C PRO A 141 -11.98 4.50 -7.97
N ARG A 142 -10.86 5.21 -7.96
CA ARG A 142 -10.21 5.77 -9.15
C ARG A 142 -9.00 4.91 -9.49
N PHE A 143 -8.61 4.89 -10.77
CA PHE A 143 -7.54 4.02 -11.25
C PHE A 143 -6.50 4.79 -12.05
N ILE A 144 -5.24 4.45 -11.82
CA ILE A 144 -4.09 4.89 -12.61
C ILE A 144 -3.34 3.67 -13.15
N ARG A 145 -2.65 3.85 -14.28
CA ARG A 145 -1.73 2.85 -14.83
C ARG A 145 -0.32 3.39 -14.77
N VAL A 146 0.57 2.64 -14.13
CA VAL A 146 2.02 2.92 -14.10
C VAL A 146 2.70 1.98 -15.07
N LYS A 147 3.44 2.52 -16.04
CA LYS A 147 4.24 1.71 -16.97
C LYS A 147 5.68 1.63 -16.49
N PHE A 148 6.22 0.43 -16.43
CA PHE A 148 7.65 0.21 -16.17
C PHE A 148 8.43 0.56 -17.45
N ARG A 149 9.50 1.33 -17.31
CA ARG A 149 10.42 1.69 -18.40
C ARG A 149 11.84 1.34 -17.98
#